data_AF-A0A2G5TDH2-F1
#
_entry.id   AF-A0A2G5TDH2-F1
#
_cell.length_a   1.000
_cell.length_b   1.000
_cell.length_c   1.000
_cell.angle_alpha   90.00
_cell.angle_beta   90.00
_cell.angle_gamma   90.00
#
_symmetry.space_group_name_H-M   'P 1'
#
loop_
_entity.id
_entity.type
_entity.pdbx_description
1 polymer ?
#
loop_
_entity_poly.entity_id
_entity_poly.type
_entity_poly.pdbx_seq_one_letter_code
_entity_poly.pdbx_strand_id
1 'polypeptide(L)'
;MQSKIDESQRKHDDEMSKTKLEYAQKVKQVQDENSKESKQMEKDHKRQMKNLQATHDAALLRLDEKLETVKREGKQKIKEMTDENERIASQQVEQVLEYQEKLKKLEAYHQTKVSEVKELHQQLKEKIVESEKKQRKLEQQLTLEAAEQLNSELSRQISQHDNCEVLKEFMSIMKTMENAETGLRRINALCSSKLSEKEESDAELNIQKIAGSESTLTNQVFQFRQIIINRQNVNKELLRICQDYVRAFEKSLKSKKFMLLCTKLPSAIETKNQSEITELGRKAGELSEELEEKRGQITGESLLITFTKFRMLVCMSRAI
;
A
#
# COMPACT_ATOMS: atom_id res chain seq x y z
N MET A 1 -185.37 -0.22 13.37
CA MET A 1 -184.12 -0.95 13.09
C MET A 1 -183.03 -0.08 12.46
N GLN A 2 -183.35 1.02 11.76
CA GLN A 2 -182.35 1.98 11.24
C GLN A 2 -181.51 2.67 12.34
N SER A 3 -182.14 3.02 13.48
CA SER A 3 -181.49 3.74 14.58
C SER A 3 -180.36 2.99 15.30
N LYS A 4 -180.21 1.67 15.14
CA LYS A 4 -179.13 0.89 15.80
C LYS A 4 -177.87 0.72 14.94
N ILE A 5 -177.96 0.98 13.63
CA ILE A 5 -176.83 0.92 12.70
C ILE A 5 -176.04 2.23 12.73
N ASP A 6 -176.74 3.36 12.82
CA ASP A 6 -176.11 4.70 12.86
C ASP A 6 -175.23 4.93 14.11
N GLU A 7 -175.56 4.30 15.24
CA GLU A 7 -174.81 4.47 16.50
C GLU A 7 -173.52 3.63 16.54
N SER A 8 -173.50 2.46 15.87
CA SER A 8 -172.30 1.64 15.74
C SER A 8 -171.31 2.21 14.72
N GLN A 9 -171.80 2.82 13.65
CA GLN A 9 -170.96 3.49 12.65
C GLN A 9 -170.22 4.68 13.26
N ARG A 10 -170.91 5.50 14.08
CA ARG A 10 -170.30 6.63 14.80
C ARG A 10 -169.21 6.20 15.77
N LYS A 11 -169.40 5.12 16.52
CA LYS A 11 -168.36 4.62 17.44
C LYS A 11 -167.12 4.13 16.70
N HIS A 12 -167.28 3.42 15.59
CA HIS A 12 -166.14 2.96 14.79
C HIS A 12 -165.42 4.13 14.11
N ASP A 13 -166.15 5.14 13.63
CA ASP A 13 -165.57 6.35 13.02
C ASP A 13 -164.82 7.22 14.04
N ASP A 14 -165.30 7.29 15.29
CA ASP A 14 -164.60 7.95 16.40
C ASP A 14 -163.32 7.20 16.79
N GLU A 15 -163.35 5.87 16.86
CA GLU A 15 -162.17 5.05 17.18
C GLU A 15 -161.11 5.11 16.07
N MET A 16 -161.55 5.06 14.80
CA MET A 16 -160.67 5.26 13.65
C MET A 16 -160.09 6.67 13.61
N SER A 17 -160.88 7.69 13.93
CA SER A 17 -160.39 9.07 14.01
C SER A 17 -159.37 9.26 15.12
N LYS A 18 -159.62 8.67 16.31
CA LYS A 18 -158.67 8.71 17.43
C LYS A 18 -157.37 7.99 17.10
N THR A 19 -157.45 6.81 16.48
CA THR A 19 -156.26 6.04 16.08
C THR A 19 -155.47 6.75 14.98
N LYS A 20 -156.16 7.38 14.00
CA LYS A 20 -155.51 8.25 13.00
C LYS A 20 -154.82 9.44 13.64
N LEU A 21 -155.44 10.06 14.65
CA LEU A 21 -154.87 11.20 15.36
C LEU A 21 -153.62 10.80 16.16
N GLU A 22 -153.66 9.69 16.88
CA GLU A 22 -152.51 9.16 17.64
C GLU A 22 -151.37 8.72 16.72
N TYR A 23 -151.66 8.09 15.58
CA TYR A 23 -150.65 7.75 14.58
C TYR A 23 -150.02 8.99 13.96
N ALA A 24 -150.84 9.99 13.60
CA ALA A 24 -150.35 11.27 13.08
C ALA A 24 -149.49 12.02 14.12
N GLN A 25 -149.85 11.99 15.40
CA GLN A 25 -149.04 12.56 16.48
C GLN A 25 -147.72 11.81 16.67
N LYS A 26 -147.71 10.48 16.65
CA LYS A 26 -146.47 9.69 16.73
C LYS A 26 -145.55 9.93 15.54
N VAL A 27 -146.09 9.96 14.33
CA VAL A 27 -145.30 10.26 13.12
C VAL A 27 -144.71 11.67 13.21
N LYS A 28 -145.49 12.64 13.67
CA LYS A 28 -145.00 14.01 13.88
C LYS A 28 -143.92 14.10 14.95
N GLN A 29 -144.06 13.39 16.06
CA GLN A 29 -143.06 13.34 17.12
C GLN A 29 -141.75 12.71 16.64
N VAL A 30 -141.82 11.58 15.91
CA VAL A 30 -140.63 10.94 15.33
C VAL A 30 -140.00 11.83 14.26
N GLN A 31 -140.78 12.54 13.45
CA GLN A 31 -140.25 13.51 12.49
C GLN A 31 -139.56 14.69 13.19
N ASP A 32 -140.13 15.21 14.27
CA ASP A 32 -139.54 16.30 15.05
C ASP A 32 -138.27 15.85 15.80
N GLU A 33 -138.25 14.64 16.37
CA GLU A 33 -137.07 14.04 17.02
C GLU A 33 -135.97 13.77 16.00
N ASN A 34 -136.28 13.15 14.86
CA ASN A 34 -135.32 12.87 13.80
C ASN A 34 -134.80 14.17 13.14
N SER A 35 -135.65 15.22 13.02
CA SER A 35 -135.21 16.54 12.57
C SER A 35 -134.28 17.21 13.57
N LYS A 36 -134.54 17.10 14.88
CA LYS A 36 -133.65 17.62 15.94
C LYS A 36 -132.32 16.86 15.98
N GLU A 37 -132.36 15.54 15.89
CA GLU A 37 -131.19 14.68 15.89
C GLU A 37 -130.31 14.92 14.65
N SER A 38 -130.93 15.02 13.47
CA SER A 38 -130.24 15.39 12.23
C SER A 38 -129.58 16.77 12.31
N LYS A 39 -130.28 17.79 12.84
CA LYS A 39 -129.70 19.12 13.06
C LYS A 39 -128.55 19.13 14.07
N GLN A 40 -128.62 18.28 15.10
CA GLN A 40 -127.55 18.16 16.09
C GLN A 40 -126.33 17.45 15.51
N MET A 41 -126.54 16.36 14.77
CA MET A 41 -125.49 15.64 14.06
C MET A 41 -124.78 16.53 13.03
N GLU A 42 -125.53 17.35 12.29
CA GLU A 42 -124.96 18.30 11.33
C GLU A 42 -124.11 19.38 12.02
N LYS A 43 -124.56 19.88 13.18
CA LYS A 43 -123.79 20.82 14.00
C LYS A 43 -122.50 20.18 14.54
N ASP A 44 -122.57 18.94 15.01
CA ASP A 44 -121.43 18.22 15.56
C ASP A 44 -120.41 17.85 14.46
N HIS A 45 -120.88 17.40 13.30
CA HIS A 45 -120.04 17.18 12.13
C HIS A 45 -119.36 18.47 11.67
N LYS A 46 -120.10 19.59 11.61
CA LYS A 46 -119.53 20.90 11.26
C LYS A 46 -118.48 21.36 12.27
N ARG A 47 -118.68 21.07 13.57
CA ARG A 47 -117.70 21.34 14.62
C ARG A 47 -116.45 20.46 14.47
N GLN A 48 -116.62 19.16 14.21
CA GLN A 48 -115.52 18.23 13.97
C GLN A 48 -114.69 18.64 12.75
N MET A 49 -115.32 18.98 11.64
CA MET A 49 -114.62 19.45 10.43
C MET A 49 -113.85 20.74 10.68
N LYS A 50 -114.44 21.71 11.38
CA LYS A 50 -113.74 22.94 11.78
C LYS A 50 -112.54 22.65 12.67
N ASN A 51 -112.68 21.76 13.65
CA ASN A 51 -111.59 21.38 14.54
C ASN A 51 -110.48 20.64 13.78
N LEU A 52 -110.84 19.70 12.91
CA LEU A 52 -109.88 18.96 12.08
C LEU A 52 -109.10 19.90 11.16
N GLN A 53 -109.80 20.83 10.49
CA GLN A 53 -109.18 21.84 9.66
C GLN A 53 -108.22 22.73 10.47
N ALA A 54 -108.66 23.24 11.62
CA ALA A 54 -107.81 24.04 12.49
C ALA A 54 -106.57 23.26 12.99
N THR A 55 -106.71 21.97 13.32
CA THR A 55 -105.57 21.13 13.72
C THR A 55 -104.62 20.86 12.56
N HIS A 56 -105.13 20.66 11.36
CA HIS A 56 -104.34 20.46 10.16
C HIS A 56 -103.57 21.72 9.79
N ASP A 57 -104.22 22.88 9.79
CA ASP A 57 -103.59 24.18 9.51
C ASP A 57 -102.50 24.50 10.55
N ALA A 58 -102.75 24.21 11.84
CA ALA A 58 -101.74 24.34 12.88
C ALA A 58 -100.55 23.38 12.70
N ALA A 59 -100.79 22.15 12.20
CA ALA A 59 -99.74 21.20 11.91
C ALA A 59 -98.88 21.62 10.70
N LEU A 60 -99.51 22.16 9.66
CA LEU A 60 -98.83 22.72 8.49
C LEU A 60 -97.90 23.87 8.90
N LEU A 61 -98.41 24.84 9.66
CA LEU A 61 -97.59 25.96 10.14
C LEU A 61 -96.38 25.49 10.96
N ARG A 62 -96.58 24.51 11.86
CA ARG A 62 -95.47 23.92 12.64
C ARG A 62 -94.44 23.20 11.77
N LEU A 63 -94.88 22.52 10.70
CA LEU A 63 -93.98 21.84 9.77
C LEU A 63 -93.19 22.85 8.94
N ASP A 64 -93.83 23.93 8.48
CA ASP A 64 -93.17 25.02 7.77
C ASP A 64 -92.12 25.72 8.66
N GLU A 65 -92.45 26.01 9.92
CA GLU A 65 -91.50 26.58 10.88
C GLU A 65 -90.28 25.66 11.10
N LYS A 66 -90.51 24.35 11.24
CA LYS A 66 -89.44 23.36 11.36
C LYS A 66 -88.60 23.29 10.09
N LEU A 67 -89.23 23.30 8.92
CA LEU A 67 -88.54 23.25 7.63
C LEU A 67 -87.65 24.47 7.45
N GLU A 68 -88.14 25.67 7.76
CA GLU A 68 -87.35 26.90 7.68
C GLU A 68 -86.21 26.94 8.70
N THR A 69 -86.42 26.38 9.89
CA THR A 69 -85.36 26.23 10.90
C THR A 69 -84.26 25.29 10.39
N VAL A 70 -84.62 24.10 9.90
CA VAL A 70 -83.66 23.11 9.35
C VAL A 70 -82.93 23.67 8.13
N LYS A 71 -83.62 24.40 7.24
CA LYS A 71 -82.97 25.08 6.10
C LYS A 71 -81.94 26.11 6.58
N ARG A 72 -82.25 26.89 7.62
CA ARG A 72 -81.34 27.90 8.17
C ARG A 72 -80.12 27.25 8.81
N GLU A 73 -80.33 26.24 9.65
CA GLU A 73 -79.25 25.46 10.28
C GLU A 73 -78.38 24.76 9.25
N GLY A 74 -78.99 24.15 8.22
CA GLY A 74 -78.28 23.50 7.12
C GLY A 74 -77.40 24.48 6.34
N LYS A 75 -77.93 25.68 6.01
CA LYS A 75 -77.15 26.75 5.36
C LYS A 75 -75.98 27.22 6.23
N GLN A 76 -76.20 27.40 7.53
CA GLN A 76 -75.15 27.80 8.46
C GLN A 76 -74.05 26.74 8.56
N LYS A 77 -74.41 25.46 8.71
CA LYS A 77 -73.45 24.36 8.81
C LYS A 77 -72.64 24.18 7.52
N ILE A 78 -73.27 24.34 6.35
CA ILE A 78 -72.55 24.33 5.07
C ILE A 78 -71.53 25.46 5.04
N LYS A 79 -71.92 26.67 5.42
CA LYS A 79 -71.02 27.83 5.45
C LYS A 79 -69.83 27.60 6.40
N GLU A 80 -70.09 27.16 7.63
CA GLU A 80 -69.03 26.86 8.61
C GLU A 80 -68.05 25.79 8.09
N MET A 81 -68.56 24.75 7.43
CA MET A 81 -67.73 23.71 6.83
C MET A 81 -66.92 24.21 5.63
N THR A 82 -67.49 25.09 4.80
CA THR A 82 -66.78 25.72 3.68
C THR A 82 -65.65 26.60 4.20
N ASP A 83 -65.92 27.47 5.17
CA ASP A 83 -64.92 28.37 5.76
C ASP A 83 -63.77 27.57 6.42
N GLU A 84 -64.08 26.47 7.12
CA GLU A 84 -63.06 25.61 7.73
C GLU A 84 -62.24 24.84 6.66
N ASN A 85 -62.88 24.35 5.59
CA ASN A 85 -62.18 23.70 4.49
C ASN A 85 -61.22 24.66 3.77
N GLU A 86 -61.63 25.91 3.56
CA GLU A 86 -60.77 26.96 2.98
C GLU A 86 -59.57 27.28 3.88
N ARG A 87 -59.78 27.32 5.20
CA ARG A 87 -58.71 27.50 6.18
C ARG A 87 -57.70 26.35 6.15
N ILE A 88 -58.19 25.11 6.14
CA ILE A 88 -57.34 23.91 6.06
C ILE A 88 -56.55 23.90 4.75
N ALA A 89 -57.21 24.18 3.61
CA ALA A 89 -56.54 24.23 2.31
C ALA A 89 -55.43 25.30 2.29
N SER A 90 -55.69 26.47 2.86
CA SER A 90 -54.70 27.55 2.97
C SER A 90 -53.49 27.13 3.81
N GLN A 91 -53.72 26.48 4.96
CA GLN A 91 -52.65 25.97 5.81
C GLN A 91 -51.82 24.88 5.14
N GLN A 92 -52.46 23.98 4.37
CA GLN A 92 -51.76 22.94 3.61
C GLN A 92 -50.85 23.55 2.54
N VAL A 93 -51.31 24.57 1.82
CA VAL A 93 -50.50 25.27 0.82
C VAL A 93 -49.29 25.93 1.47
N GLU A 94 -49.46 26.63 2.58
CA GLU A 94 -48.36 27.27 3.32
C GLU A 94 -47.32 26.25 3.80
N GLN A 95 -47.76 25.14 4.41
CA GLN A 95 -46.86 24.08 4.84
C GLN A 95 -46.08 23.47 3.66
N VAL A 96 -46.75 23.20 2.54
CA VAL A 96 -46.09 22.66 1.34
C VAL A 96 -45.02 23.62 0.83
N LEU A 97 -45.29 24.93 0.81
CA LEU A 97 -44.32 25.95 0.40
C LEU A 97 -43.11 25.98 1.34
N GLU A 98 -43.33 25.95 2.66
CA GLU A 98 -42.23 25.88 3.63
C GLU A 98 -41.37 24.63 3.45
N TYR A 99 -42.00 23.47 3.27
CA TYR A 99 -41.27 22.22 3.06
C TYR A 99 -40.47 22.25 1.75
N GLN A 100 -41.04 22.79 0.68
CA GLN A 100 -40.33 22.96 -0.59
C GLN A 100 -39.12 23.90 -0.45
N GLU A 101 -39.24 25.00 0.30
CA GLU A 101 -38.12 25.90 0.55
C GLU A 101 -37.02 25.23 1.37
N LYS A 102 -37.39 24.48 2.43
CA LYS A 102 -36.44 23.70 3.24
C LYS A 102 -35.70 22.66 2.39
N LEU A 103 -36.41 21.95 1.50
CA LEU A 103 -35.81 20.99 0.57
C LEU A 103 -34.82 21.65 -0.38
N LYS A 104 -35.17 22.80 -0.98
CA LYS A 104 -34.26 23.56 -1.85
C LYS A 104 -32.99 23.99 -1.13
N LYS A 105 -33.11 24.49 0.12
CA LYS A 105 -31.94 24.89 0.93
C LYS A 105 -31.05 23.68 1.25
N LEU A 106 -31.65 22.56 1.60
CA LEU A 106 -30.91 21.33 1.90
C LEU A 106 -30.19 20.79 0.66
N GLU A 107 -30.85 20.80 -0.50
CA GLU A 107 -30.26 20.39 -1.76
C GLU A 107 -29.05 21.26 -2.15
N ALA A 108 -29.19 22.59 -2.08
CA ALA A 108 -28.10 23.52 -2.36
C ALA A 108 -26.91 23.32 -1.40
N TYR A 109 -27.19 23.13 -0.11
CA TYR A 109 -26.16 22.82 0.88
C TYR A 109 -25.44 21.50 0.56
N HIS A 110 -26.20 20.45 0.25
CA HIS A 110 -25.64 19.15 -0.10
C HIS A 110 -24.76 19.22 -1.36
N GLN A 111 -25.23 19.88 -2.43
CA GLN A 111 -24.45 20.08 -3.66
C GLN A 111 -23.13 20.82 -3.40
N THR A 112 -23.17 21.83 -2.52
CA THR A 112 -21.97 22.57 -2.09
C THR A 112 -20.99 21.65 -1.38
N LYS A 113 -21.46 20.87 -0.39
CA LYS A 113 -20.60 19.93 0.36
C LYS A 113 -20.03 18.82 -0.50
N VAL A 114 -20.80 18.29 -1.44
CA VAL A 114 -20.29 17.30 -2.41
C VAL A 114 -19.18 17.90 -3.26
N SER A 115 -19.30 19.16 -3.66
CA SER A 115 -18.28 19.86 -4.45
C SER A 115 -17.00 20.09 -3.65
N GLU A 116 -17.12 20.56 -2.40
CA GLU A 116 -15.98 20.72 -1.48
C GLU A 116 -15.23 19.39 -1.28
N VAL A 117 -15.96 18.29 -1.05
CA VAL A 117 -15.35 16.97 -0.84
C VAL A 117 -14.63 16.47 -2.09
N LYS A 118 -15.22 16.68 -3.28
CA LYS A 118 -14.57 16.32 -4.55
C LYS A 118 -13.27 17.08 -4.76
N GLU A 119 -13.27 18.38 -4.48
CA GLU A 119 -12.08 19.22 -4.61
C GLU A 119 -10.96 18.79 -3.64
N LEU A 120 -11.31 18.57 -2.36
CA LEU A 120 -10.37 18.06 -1.36
C LEU A 120 -9.78 16.71 -1.76
N HIS A 121 -10.61 15.79 -2.27
CA HIS A 121 -10.17 14.49 -2.74
C HIS A 121 -9.17 14.61 -3.90
N GLN A 122 -9.43 15.50 -4.85
CA GLN A 122 -8.55 15.75 -5.98
C GLN A 122 -7.20 16.33 -5.52
N GLN A 123 -7.22 17.34 -4.65
CA GLN A 123 -6.00 17.93 -4.08
C GLN A 123 -5.16 16.89 -3.30
N LEU A 124 -5.82 16.02 -2.54
CA LEU A 124 -5.13 14.96 -1.81
C LEU A 124 -4.48 13.95 -2.75
N LYS A 125 -5.19 13.56 -3.82
CA LYS A 125 -4.66 12.66 -4.85
C LYS A 125 -3.42 13.24 -5.53
N GLU A 126 -3.44 14.52 -5.89
CA GLU A 126 -2.29 15.22 -6.48
C GLU A 126 -1.09 15.26 -5.53
N LYS A 127 -1.33 15.56 -4.24
CA LYS A 127 -0.29 15.52 -3.21
C LYS A 127 0.33 14.13 -3.03
N ILE A 128 -0.49 13.07 -3.06
CA ILE A 128 -0.01 11.69 -2.98
C ILE A 128 0.89 11.37 -4.18
N VAL A 129 0.43 11.67 -5.40
CA VAL A 129 1.20 11.41 -6.63
C VAL A 129 2.54 12.15 -6.62
N GLU A 130 2.56 13.42 -6.21
CA GLU A 130 3.79 14.20 -6.14
C GLU A 130 4.73 13.68 -5.03
N SER A 131 4.19 13.27 -3.89
CA SER A 131 4.95 12.66 -2.80
C SER A 131 5.59 11.34 -3.24
N GLU A 132 4.83 10.44 -3.87
CA GLU A 132 5.35 9.18 -4.41
C GLU A 132 6.45 9.42 -5.44
N LYS A 133 6.28 10.41 -6.32
CA LYS A 133 7.28 10.76 -7.34
C LYS A 133 8.59 11.22 -6.70
N LYS A 134 8.53 12.04 -5.64
CA LYS A 134 9.71 12.49 -4.89
C LYS A 134 10.38 11.33 -4.16
N GLN A 135 9.58 10.47 -3.52
CA GLN A 135 10.09 9.30 -2.81
C GLN A 135 10.80 8.34 -3.77
N ARG A 136 10.21 8.00 -4.93
CA ARG A 136 10.84 7.13 -5.93
C ARG A 136 12.16 7.69 -6.44
N LYS A 137 12.25 9.00 -6.65
CA LYS A 137 13.52 9.65 -7.05
C LYS A 137 14.59 9.50 -5.98
N LEU A 138 14.24 9.70 -4.71
CA LEU A 138 15.16 9.56 -3.59
C LEU A 138 15.62 8.11 -3.43
N GLU A 139 14.71 7.14 -3.51
CA GLU A 139 15.03 5.70 -3.45
C GLU A 139 15.97 5.29 -4.59
N GLN A 140 15.73 5.78 -5.81
CA GLN A 140 16.61 5.54 -6.96
C GLN A 140 18.01 6.13 -6.75
N GLN A 141 18.09 7.36 -6.24
CA GLN A 141 19.37 8.00 -5.96
C GLN A 141 20.15 7.23 -4.89
N LEU A 142 19.51 6.87 -3.77
CA LEU A 142 20.14 6.09 -2.71
C LEU A 142 20.61 4.71 -3.20
N THR A 143 19.83 4.06 -4.06
CA THR A 143 20.20 2.78 -4.66
C THR A 143 21.42 2.92 -5.55
N LEU A 144 21.49 3.98 -6.36
CA LEU A 144 22.64 4.26 -7.22
C LEU A 144 23.91 4.55 -6.40
N GLU A 145 23.81 5.41 -5.39
CA GLU A 145 24.92 5.74 -4.48
C GLU A 145 25.45 4.50 -3.76
N ALA A 146 24.55 3.63 -3.27
CA ALA A 146 24.94 2.37 -2.64
C ALA A 146 25.63 1.41 -3.63
N ALA A 147 25.15 1.33 -4.86
CA ALA A 147 25.77 0.51 -5.91
C ALA A 147 27.15 1.02 -6.30
N GLU A 148 27.33 2.34 -6.42
CA GLU A 148 28.63 2.97 -6.70
C GLU A 148 29.63 2.71 -5.57
N GLN A 149 29.22 2.86 -4.31
CA GLN A 149 30.05 2.55 -3.16
C GLN A 149 30.47 1.08 -3.16
N LEU A 150 29.53 0.16 -3.32
CA LEU A 150 29.81 -1.27 -3.37
C LEU A 150 30.76 -1.64 -4.51
N ASN A 151 30.57 -1.06 -5.69
CA ASN A 151 31.42 -1.31 -6.85
C ASN A 151 32.84 -0.75 -6.65
N SER A 152 32.97 0.42 -6.04
CA SER A 152 34.26 1.01 -5.70
C SER A 152 35.03 0.16 -4.68
N GLU A 153 34.32 -0.36 -3.67
CA GLU A 153 34.88 -1.22 -2.63
C GLU A 153 35.27 -2.59 -3.21
N LEU A 154 34.43 -3.19 -4.05
CA LEU A 154 34.74 -4.42 -4.76
C LEU A 154 35.98 -4.26 -5.65
N SER A 155 36.05 -3.17 -6.42
CA SER A 155 37.21 -2.86 -7.27
C SER A 155 38.49 -2.72 -6.44
N ARG A 156 38.38 -2.07 -5.27
CA ARG A 156 39.49 -1.93 -4.30
C ARG A 156 39.92 -3.31 -3.79
N GLN A 157 38.99 -4.17 -3.40
CA GLN A 157 39.30 -5.53 -2.91
C GLN A 157 39.94 -6.40 -3.99
N ILE A 158 39.41 -6.37 -5.22
CA ILE A 158 40.00 -7.09 -6.36
C ILE A 158 41.43 -6.63 -6.59
N SER A 159 41.68 -5.31 -6.63
CA SER A 159 43.04 -4.79 -6.80
C SER A 159 43.97 -5.19 -5.65
N GLN A 160 43.49 -5.15 -4.41
CA GLN A 160 44.26 -5.58 -3.24
C GLN A 160 44.61 -7.07 -3.28
N HIS A 161 43.65 -7.91 -3.65
CA HIS A 161 43.87 -9.35 -3.82
C HIS A 161 44.86 -9.63 -4.96
N ASP A 162 44.70 -8.98 -6.12
CA ASP A 162 45.61 -9.14 -7.25
C ASP A 162 47.05 -8.72 -6.89
N ASN A 163 47.20 -7.59 -6.19
CA ASN A 163 48.51 -7.15 -5.65
C ASN A 163 49.09 -8.16 -4.66
N CYS A 164 48.26 -8.78 -3.84
CA CYS A 164 48.67 -9.77 -2.84
C CYS A 164 49.26 -11.03 -3.48
N GLU A 165 48.59 -11.56 -4.49
CA GLU A 165 49.05 -12.75 -5.20
C GLU A 165 50.37 -12.49 -5.94
N VAL A 166 50.52 -11.32 -6.59
CA VAL A 166 51.78 -10.91 -7.22
C VAL A 166 52.92 -10.82 -6.21
N LEU A 167 52.66 -10.20 -5.05
CA LEU A 167 53.66 -10.09 -3.98
C LEU A 167 54.06 -11.44 -3.40
N LYS A 168 53.11 -12.36 -3.23
CA LYS A 168 53.36 -13.71 -2.71
C LYS A 168 54.34 -14.47 -3.59
N GLU A 169 54.14 -14.45 -4.90
CA GLU A 169 55.08 -15.08 -5.84
C GLU A 169 56.42 -14.34 -5.92
N PHE A 170 56.38 -13.01 -5.87
CA PHE A 170 57.60 -12.23 -5.79
C PHE A 170 58.44 -12.58 -4.55
N MET A 171 57.81 -12.79 -3.38
CA MET A 171 58.50 -13.26 -2.18
C MET A 171 59.12 -14.65 -2.33
N SER A 172 58.46 -15.54 -3.08
CA SER A 172 58.98 -16.87 -3.41
C SER A 172 60.31 -16.76 -4.17
N ILE A 173 60.38 -15.84 -5.14
CA ILE A 173 61.60 -15.51 -5.89
C ILE A 173 62.66 -14.89 -4.98
N MET A 174 62.28 -13.90 -4.15
CA MET A 174 63.18 -13.25 -3.20
C MET A 174 63.88 -14.25 -2.28
N LYS A 175 63.12 -15.23 -1.76
CA LYS A 175 63.67 -16.27 -0.88
C LYS A 175 64.70 -17.14 -1.60
N THR A 176 64.45 -17.53 -2.85
CA THR A 176 65.43 -18.27 -3.66
C THR A 176 66.68 -17.45 -3.89
N MET A 177 66.53 -16.14 -4.11
CA MET A 177 67.66 -15.22 -4.26
C MET A 177 68.51 -15.09 -3.00
N GLU A 178 67.89 -14.88 -1.84
CA GLU A 178 68.60 -14.80 -0.56
C GLU A 178 69.37 -16.08 -0.24
N ASN A 179 68.80 -17.24 -0.59
CA ASN A 179 69.47 -18.54 -0.44
C ASN A 179 70.67 -18.66 -1.38
N ALA A 180 70.54 -18.24 -2.63
CA ALA A 180 71.63 -18.28 -3.61
C ALA A 180 72.80 -17.35 -3.21
N GLU A 181 72.48 -16.12 -2.79
CA GLU A 181 73.47 -15.17 -2.25
C GLU A 181 74.18 -15.73 -1.02
N THR A 182 73.43 -16.27 -0.06
CA THR A 182 74.01 -16.89 1.14
C THR A 182 74.94 -18.06 0.78
N GLY A 183 74.55 -18.87 -0.20
CA GLY A 183 75.39 -19.94 -0.74
C GLY A 183 76.69 -19.40 -1.34
N LEU A 184 76.62 -18.33 -2.14
CA LEU A 184 77.79 -17.71 -2.77
C LEU A 184 78.77 -17.14 -1.73
N ARG A 185 78.27 -16.50 -0.66
CA ARG A 185 79.12 -16.05 0.45
C ARG A 185 79.84 -17.21 1.14
N ARG A 186 79.14 -18.33 1.36
CA ARG A 186 79.74 -19.53 1.96
C ARG A 186 80.83 -20.12 1.07
N ILE A 187 80.61 -20.19 -0.24
CA ILE A 187 81.64 -20.63 -1.19
C ILE A 187 82.86 -19.70 -1.13
N ASN A 188 82.67 -18.39 -1.15
CA ASN A 188 83.77 -17.43 -1.06
C ASN A 188 84.60 -17.65 0.22
N ALA A 189 83.92 -17.82 1.36
CA ALA A 189 84.57 -18.07 2.65
C ALA A 189 85.37 -19.38 2.67
N LEU A 190 84.79 -20.47 2.16
CA LEU A 190 85.44 -21.79 2.12
C LEU A 190 86.65 -21.80 1.17
N CYS A 191 86.52 -21.20 0.00
CA CYS A 191 87.56 -21.19 -1.03
C CYS A 191 88.68 -20.16 -0.78
N SER A 192 88.64 -19.42 0.33
CA SER A 192 89.67 -18.43 0.68
C SER A 192 90.97 -19.04 1.23
N SER A 193 90.93 -20.31 1.66
CA SER A 193 92.06 -21.05 2.20
C SER A 193 92.16 -22.45 1.60
N LYS A 194 93.21 -23.20 1.97
CA LYS A 194 93.34 -24.60 1.59
C LYS A 194 92.22 -25.41 2.26
N LEU A 195 91.38 -26.05 1.44
CA LEU A 195 90.22 -26.80 1.91
C LEU A 195 90.67 -28.07 2.65
N SER A 196 90.07 -28.33 3.81
CA SER A 196 90.04 -29.66 4.42
C SER A 196 88.98 -30.55 3.75
N GLU A 197 89.08 -31.86 3.93
CA GLU A 197 88.15 -32.84 3.33
C GLU A 197 86.67 -32.57 3.69
N LYS A 198 86.42 -32.04 4.90
CA LYS A 198 85.08 -31.61 5.32
C LYS A 198 84.61 -30.34 4.60
N GLU A 199 85.51 -29.38 4.39
CA GLU A 199 85.21 -28.13 3.68
C GLU A 199 85.05 -28.34 2.18
N GLU A 200 85.75 -29.32 1.58
CA GLU A 200 85.53 -29.76 0.19
C GLU A 200 84.08 -30.24 0.00
N SER A 201 83.61 -31.12 0.90
CA SER A 201 82.22 -31.61 0.87
C SER A 201 81.19 -30.50 1.09
N ASP A 202 81.44 -29.58 2.03
CA ASP A 202 80.57 -28.43 2.27
C ASP A 202 80.53 -27.47 1.07
N ALA A 203 81.65 -27.23 0.41
CA ALA A 203 81.72 -26.39 -0.79
C ALA A 203 80.91 -27.02 -1.94
N GLU A 204 81.08 -28.31 -2.19
CA GLU A 204 80.35 -29.04 -3.23
C GLU A 204 78.83 -29.01 -3.00
N LEU A 205 78.39 -29.21 -1.76
CA LEU A 205 76.97 -29.15 -1.39
C LEU A 205 76.38 -27.74 -1.56
N ASN A 206 77.13 -26.68 -1.28
CA ASN A 206 76.70 -25.31 -1.56
C ASN A 206 76.65 -25.03 -3.07
N ILE A 207 77.59 -25.54 -3.87
CA ILE A 207 77.58 -25.41 -5.33
C ILE A 207 76.34 -26.08 -5.93
N GLN A 208 76.02 -27.31 -5.51
CA GLN A 208 74.82 -28.02 -5.96
C GLN A 208 73.54 -27.25 -5.61
N LYS A 209 73.44 -26.69 -4.40
CA LYS A 209 72.29 -25.86 -3.98
C LYS A 209 72.14 -24.60 -4.81
N ILE A 210 73.24 -23.92 -5.12
CA ILE A 210 73.23 -22.69 -5.93
C ILE A 210 72.89 -23.03 -7.39
N ALA A 211 73.46 -24.11 -7.95
CA ALA A 211 73.12 -24.58 -9.28
C ALA A 211 71.62 -24.94 -9.39
N GLY A 212 71.06 -25.62 -8.37
CA GLY A 212 69.62 -25.89 -8.28
C GLY A 212 68.75 -24.64 -8.10
N SER A 213 69.33 -23.52 -7.67
CA SER A 213 68.59 -22.26 -7.53
C SER A 213 68.29 -21.62 -8.89
N GLU A 214 69.07 -21.89 -9.93
CA GLU A 214 68.80 -21.40 -11.30
C GLU A 214 67.52 -22.02 -11.88
N SER A 215 67.37 -23.35 -11.78
CA SER A 215 66.18 -24.06 -12.26
C SER A 215 64.93 -23.69 -11.44
N THR A 216 65.09 -23.60 -10.11
CA THR A 216 64.02 -23.13 -9.20
C THR A 216 63.57 -21.72 -9.56
N LEU A 217 64.52 -20.80 -9.75
CA LEU A 217 64.20 -19.43 -10.15
C LEU A 217 63.49 -19.41 -11.50
N THR A 218 63.99 -20.14 -12.50
CA THR A 218 63.38 -20.17 -13.84
C THR A 218 61.91 -20.57 -13.78
N ASN A 219 61.58 -21.59 -12.97
CA ASN A 219 60.19 -22.00 -12.74
C ASN A 219 59.37 -20.92 -12.01
N GLN A 220 59.90 -20.34 -10.93
CA GLN A 220 59.22 -19.28 -10.17
C GLN A 220 58.98 -18.02 -11.02
N VAL A 221 59.96 -17.62 -11.84
CA VAL A 221 59.82 -16.49 -12.78
C VAL A 221 58.75 -16.78 -13.82
N PHE A 222 58.70 -18.02 -14.33
CA PHE A 222 57.64 -18.42 -15.24
C PHE A 222 56.26 -18.29 -14.58
N GLN A 223 56.09 -18.82 -13.37
CA GLN A 223 54.84 -18.72 -12.60
C GLN A 223 54.46 -17.27 -12.29
N PHE A 224 55.43 -16.45 -11.89
CA PHE A 224 55.24 -15.02 -11.65
C PHE A 224 54.73 -14.30 -12.90
N ARG A 225 55.32 -14.57 -14.07
CA ARG A 225 54.84 -14.00 -15.35
C ARG A 225 53.43 -14.48 -15.70
N GLN A 226 53.08 -15.74 -15.44
CA GLN A 226 51.72 -16.25 -15.64
C GLN A 226 50.70 -15.52 -14.76
N ILE A 227 51.03 -15.29 -13.48
CA ILE A 227 50.16 -14.54 -12.57
C ILE A 227 49.99 -13.10 -13.04
N ILE A 228 51.04 -12.44 -13.52
CA ILE A 228 50.92 -11.09 -14.08
C ILE A 228 49.97 -11.07 -15.28
N ILE A 229 50.07 -12.03 -16.20
CA ILE A 229 49.20 -12.09 -17.38
C ILE A 229 47.73 -12.30 -16.98
N ASN A 230 47.48 -13.13 -15.98
CA ASN A 230 46.13 -13.50 -15.55
C ASN A 230 45.46 -12.46 -14.63
N ARG A 231 46.18 -11.44 -14.18
CA ARG A 231 45.69 -10.44 -13.21
C ARG A 231 45.71 -9.04 -13.82
N GLN A 232 44.53 -8.45 -13.96
CA GLN A 232 44.35 -7.18 -14.69
C GLN A 232 44.37 -5.95 -13.78
N ASN A 233 44.13 -6.10 -12.47
CA ASN A 233 43.94 -4.98 -11.54
C ASN A 233 45.15 -4.75 -10.61
N VAL A 234 46.32 -5.23 -11.02
CA VAL A 234 47.58 -5.05 -10.28
C VAL A 234 48.02 -3.59 -10.39
N ASN A 235 48.51 -3.04 -9.28
CA ASN A 235 49.14 -1.73 -9.24
C ASN A 235 50.36 -1.72 -10.18
N LYS A 236 50.34 -0.81 -11.17
CA LYS A 236 51.36 -0.75 -12.22
C LYS A 236 52.76 -0.45 -11.70
N GLU A 237 52.86 0.35 -10.64
CA GLU A 237 54.14 0.71 -10.04
C GLU A 237 54.74 -0.46 -9.26
N LEU A 238 53.91 -1.15 -8.47
CA LEU A 238 54.29 -2.40 -7.81
C LEU A 238 54.79 -3.42 -8.84
N LEU A 239 54.02 -3.61 -9.92
CA LEU A 239 54.37 -4.55 -10.98
C LEU A 239 55.71 -4.21 -11.63
N ARG A 240 55.94 -2.92 -11.95
CA ARG A 240 57.18 -2.43 -12.54
C ARG A 240 58.38 -2.76 -11.65
N ILE A 241 58.29 -2.43 -10.36
CA ILE A 241 59.36 -2.69 -9.38
C ILE A 241 59.67 -4.20 -9.31
N CYS A 242 58.64 -5.04 -9.17
CA CYS A 242 58.84 -6.49 -9.09
C CYS A 242 59.47 -7.05 -10.37
N GLN A 243 59.03 -6.59 -11.55
CA GLN A 243 59.58 -7.04 -12.84
C GLN A 243 61.02 -6.60 -13.06
N ASP A 244 61.36 -5.37 -12.70
CA ASP A 244 62.72 -4.84 -12.81
C ASP A 244 63.68 -5.63 -11.91
N TYR A 245 63.25 -5.94 -10.68
CA TYR A 245 64.01 -6.78 -9.75
C TYR A 245 64.25 -8.19 -10.31
N VAL A 246 63.18 -8.87 -10.73
CA VAL A 246 63.25 -10.23 -11.26
C VAL A 246 64.20 -10.27 -12.46
N ARG A 247 64.13 -9.28 -13.35
CA ARG A 247 65.01 -9.18 -14.52
C ARG A 247 66.47 -8.97 -14.14
N ALA A 248 66.74 -8.11 -13.16
CA ALA A 248 68.10 -7.86 -12.67
C ALA A 248 68.71 -9.14 -12.06
N PHE A 249 67.90 -9.93 -11.36
CA PHE A 249 68.33 -11.19 -10.77
C PHE A 249 68.55 -12.30 -11.80
N GLU A 250 67.61 -12.47 -12.73
CA GLU A 250 67.77 -13.41 -13.86
C GLU A 250 69.08 -13.14 -14.63
N LYS A 251 69.45 -11.87 -14.81
CA LYS A 251 70.69 -11.48 -15.47
C LYS A 251 71.95 -11.92 -14.71
N SER A 252 71.93 -11.88 -13.37
CA SER A 252 73.06 -12.33 -12.54
C SER A 252 73.25 -13.84 -12.58
N LEU A 253 72.17 -14.62 -12.47
CA LEU A 253 72.27 -16.09 -12.54
C LEU A 253 72.61 -16.58 -13.95
N LYS A 254 72.24 -15.83 -15.00
CA LYS A 254 72.65 -16.13 -16.38
C LYS A 254 74.02 -15.57 -16.74
N SER A 255 74.74 -14.99 -15.78
CA SER A 255 76.05 -14.39 -16.05
C SER A 255 77.10 -15.48 -16.32
N LYS A 256 78.08 -15.15 -17.17
CA LYS A 256 79.22 -16.04 -17.43
C LYS A 256 79.98 -16.40 -16.13
N LYS A 257 80.04 -15.48 -15.16
CA LYS A 257 80.66 -15.72 -13.86
C LYS A 257 79.94 -16.84 -13.10
N PHE A 258 78.61 -16.80 -13.07
CA PHE A 258 77.81 -17.83 -12.40
C PHE A 258 77.97 -19.19 -13.06
N MET A 259 77.85 -19.24 -14.40
CA MET A 259 78.03 -20.49 -15.15
C MET A 259 79.42 -21.11 -14.94
N LEU A 260 80.47 -20.29 -14.96
CA LEU A 260 81.84 -20.75 -14.69
C LEU A 260 81.97 -21.31 -13.28
N LEU A 261 81.36 -20.67 -12.29
CA LEU A 261 81.37 -21.14 -10.91
C LEU A 261 80.69 -22.51 -10.78
N CYS A 262 79.48 -22.66 -11.32
CA CYS A 262 78.73 -23.93 -11.22
C CYS A 262 79.38 -25.08 -12.00
N THR A 263 80.09 -24.80 -13.09
CA THR A 263 80.67 -25.83 -13.97
C THR A 263 82.12 -26.18 -13.64
N LYS A 264 82.94 -25.22 -13.21
CA LYS A 264 84.39 -25.43 -13.02
C LYS A 264 84.80 -25.64 -11.58
N LEU A 265 84.07 -25.08 -10.62
CA LEU A 265 84.47 -25.17 -9.22
C LEU A 265 84.45 -26.61 -8.68
N PRO A 266 83.47 -27.46 -9.01
CA PRO A 266 83.50 -28.88 -8.61
C PRO A 266 84.78 -29.58 -9.09
N SER A 267 85.11 -29.46 -10.38
CA SER A 267 86.32 -30.09 -10.94
C SER A 267 87.63 -29.51 -10.37
N ALA A 268 87.66 -28.22 -10.05
CA ALA A 268 88.82 -27.60 -9.39
C ALA A 268 89.03 -28.15 -7.98
N ILE A 269 87.94 -28.43 -7.23
CA ILE A 269 87.98 -29.08 -5.91
C ILE A 269 88.49 -30.51 -6.05
N GLU A 270 87.93 -31.32 -6.95
CA GLU A 270 88.35 -32.71 -7.19
C GLU A 270 89.84 -32.83 -7.55
N THR A 271 90.33 -31.92 -8.39
CA THR A 271 91.74 -31.88 -8.83
C THR A 271 92.68 -31.19 -7.83
N LYS A 272 92.15 -30.67 -6.71
CA LYS A 272 92.87 -29.92 -5.67
C LYS A 272 93.66 -28.74 -6.22
N ASN A 273 93.16 -28.11 -7.29
CA ASN A 273 93.78 -26.95 -7.92
C ASN A 273 93.50 -25.67 -7.12
N GLN A 274 94.31 -25.43 -6.08
CA GLN A 274 94.09 -24.32 -5.15
C GLN A 274 94.02 -22.93 -5.82
N SER A 275 94.79 -22.71 -6.87
CA SER A 275 94.78 -21.44 -7.61
C SER A 275 93.40 -21.17 -8.23
N GLU A 276 92.84 -22.18 -8.89
CA GLU A 276 91.53 -22.10 -9.54
C GLU A 276 90.39 -22.06 -8.51
N ILE A 277 90.49 -22.82 -7.41
CA ILE A 277 89.54 -22.77 -6.28
C ILE A 277 89.48 -21.35 -5.71
N THR A 278 90.62 -20.72 -5.45
CA THR A 278 90.70 -19.37 -4.87
C THR A 278 90.15 -18.32 -5.84
N GLU A 279 90.45 -18.43 -7.14
CA GLU A 279 89.93 -17.51 -8.17
C GLU A 279 88.41 -17.61 -8.30
N LEU A 280 87.86 -18.84 -8.34
CA LEU A 280 86.42 -19.08 -8.44
C LEU A 280 85.69 -18.69 -7.15
N GLY A 281 86.30 -18.91 -5.98
CA GLY A 281 85.80 -18.41 -4.69
C GLY A 281 85.65 -16.89 -4.68
N ARG A 282 86.67 -16.15 -5.14
CA ARG A 282 86.61 -14.70 -5.29
C ARG A 282 85.49 -14.25 -6.23
N LYS A 283 85.27 -14.94 -7.36
CA LYS A 283 84.14 -14.68 -8.27
C LYS A 283 82.79 -14.95 -7.60
N ALA A 284 82.71 -15.93 -6.70
CA ALA A 284 81.53 -16.16 -5.87
C ALA A 284 81.23 -14.97 -4.96
N GLY A 285 82.28 -14.41 -4.34
CA GLY A 285 82.19 -13.19 -3.52
C GLY A 285 81.67 -12.00 -4.32
N GLU A 286 82.29 -11.71 -5.47
CA GLU A 286 81.83 -10.62 -6.36
C GLU A 286 80.36 -10.78 -6.79
N LEU A 287 79.94 -12.00 -7.12
CA LEU A 287 78.55 -12.28 -7.47
C LEU A 287 77.60 -12.07 -6.28
N SER A 288 78.01 -12.47 -5.07
CA SER A 288 77.20 -12.23 -3.87
C SER A 288 77.03 -10.73 -3.61
N GLU A 289 78.08 -9.94 -3.78
CA GLU A 289 78.03 -8.49 -3.58
C GLU A 289 77.13 -7.83 -4.63
N GLU A 290 77.21 -8.25 -5.90
CA GLU A 290 76.32 -7.77 -6.97
C GLU A 290 74.85 -8.07 -6.68
N LEU A 291 74.56 -9.26 -6.13
CA LEU A 291 73.21 -9.65 -5.74
C LEU A 291 72.69 -8.82 -4.56
N GLU A 292 73.55 -8.60 -3.56
CA GLU A 292 73.22 -7.78 -2.40
C GLU A 292 72.98 -6.32 -2.77
N GLU A 293 73.79 -5.74 -3.65
CA GLU A 293 73.62 -4.36 -4.13
C GLU A 293 72.27 -4.19 -4.85
N LYS A 294 71.95 -5.11 -5.76
CA LYS A 294 70.66 -5.13 -6.46
C LYS A 294 69.48 -5.30 -5.51
N ARG A 295 69.65 -6.09 -4.44
CA ARG A 295 68.69 -6.19 -3.34
C ARG A 295 68.51 -4.85 -2.62
N GLY A 296 69.61 -4.22 -2.24
CA GLY A 296 69.64 -2.95 -1.50
C GLY A 296 68.98 -1.78 -2.25
N GLN A 297 69.20 -1.70 -3.57
CA GLN A 297 68.57 -0.67 -4.42
C GLN A 297 67.03 -0.74 -4.37
N ILE A 298 66.47 -1.94 -4.19
CA ILE A 298 65.03 -2.18 -4.34
C ILE A 298 64.31 -2.21 -2.98
N THR A 299 64.98 -2.61 -1.90
CA THR A 299 64.47 -2.40 -0.53
C THR A 299 64.47 -0.92 -0.10
N GLY A 300 65.34 -0.10 -0.68
CA GLY A 300 65.45 1.34 -0.36
C GLY A 300 64.38 2.24 -1.00
N GLU A 301 63.83 1.89 -2.17
CA GLU A 301 63.09 2.87 -2.98
C GLU A 301 61.56 2.94 -2.79
N SER A 302 60.85 1.91 -2.33
CA SER A 302 59.37 1.99 -2.08
C SER A 302 58.73 0.70 -1.54
N LEU A 303 59.44 -0.42 -1.58
CA LEU A 303 58.88 -1.72 -1.20
C LEU A 303 58.67 -1.87 0.29
N LEU A 304 59.50 -1.26 1.16
CA LEU A 304 59.37 -1.45 2.61
C LEU A 304 57.99 -1.01 3.13
N ILE A 305 57.48 0.17 2.70
CA ILE A 305 56.17 0.68 3.12
C ILE A 305 55.03 -0.22 2.60
N THR A 306 55.17 -0.72 1.37
CA THR A 306 54.20 -1.61 0.72
C THR A 306 54.20 -2.99 1.37
N PHE A 307 55.37 -3.52 1.74
CA PHE A 307 55.57 -4.80 2.42
C PHE A 307 55.16 -4.76 3.89
N THR A 308 55.42 -3.67 4.62
CA THR A 308 54.95 -3.53 6.01
C THR A 308 53.43 -3.44 6.06
N LYS A 309 52.80 -2.70 5.13
CA LYS A 309 51.34 -2.70 4.97
C LYS A 309 50.79 -4.05 4.54
N PHE A 310 51.48 -4.76 3.63
CA PHE A 310 51.13 -6.10 3.19
C PHE A 310 51.16 -7.12 4.33
N ARG A 311 52.21 -7.09 5.17
CA ARG A 311 52.36 -7.95 6.33
C ARG A 311 51.24 -7.69 7.37
N MET A 312 50.79 -6.44 7.53
CA MET A 312 49.63 -6.11 8.36
C MET A 312 48.30 -6.58 7.75
N LEU A 313 48.10 -6.43 6.44
CA LEU A 313 46.89 -6.87 5.73
C LEU A 313 46.72 -8.40 5.74
N VAL A 314 47.79 -9.15 5.46
CA VAL A 314 47.77 -10.63 5.52
C VAL A 314 47.51 -11.14 6.94
N CYS A 315 47.98 -10.42 7.97
CA CYS A 315 47.66 -10.73 9.37
C CYS A 315 46.20 -10.46 9.73
N MET A 316 45.56 -9.44 9.13
CA MET A 316 44.15 -9.14 9.37
C MET A 316 43.19 -10.06 8.61
N SER A 317 43.56 -10.52 7.41
CA SER A 317 42.76 -11.49 6.64
C SER A 317 42.74 -12.91 7.23
N ARG A 318 43.62 -13.22 8.19
CA ARG A 318 43.61 -14.48 8.95
C ARG A 318 42.85 -14.38 10.28
N ALA A 319 42.38 -13.19 10.66
CA ALA A 319 41.73 -12.92 11.95
C ALA A 319 40.19 -12.78 11.86
N ILE A 320 39.61 -13.02 10.67
CA ILE A 320 38.17 -13.11 10.40
C ILE A 320 37.89 -14.54 9.95
#